data_AF-A0A5P2UHQ9-F1
#
_entry.id   AF-A0A5P2UHQ9-F1
#
_cell.length_a   1.000
_cell.length_b   1.000
_cell.length_c   1.000
_cell.angle_alpha   90.00
_cell.angle_beta   90.00
_cell.angle_gamma   90.00
#
_symmetry.space_group_name_H-M   'P 1'
#
loop_
_entity.id
_entity.type
_entity.pdbx_description
1 polymer ?
#
loop_
_entity_poly.entity_id
_entity_poly.type
_entity_poly.pdbx_seq_one_letter_code
_entity_poly.pdbx_strand_id
1 'polypeptide(L)'
;MSRPSLPTTESAVRAVRAVAAEYGRAVAVEEDIGADLTSRRTSAALFTVLDPNGSLPHEAYVELGGVPSVGVRFFPEDDAHVTVEGIEFLDVPRESVPAFLRSVYGGLAWVRGRFFPPGQWLVVPLPGDETYRERVGVALTPWLARIVRG
;
A
#
# COMPACT_ATOMS: atom_id res chain seq x y z
N MET A 1 -0.48 -18.16 -10.89
CA MET A 1 0.88 -17.57 -10.95
C MET A 1 1.40 -17.52 -9.53
N SER A 2 2.62 -17.99 -9.27
CA SER A 2 3.19 -18.08 -7.93
C SER A 2 3.54 -16.67 -7.42
N ARG A 3 3.06 -16.30 -6.23
CA ARG A 3 3.45 -15.04 -5.58
C ARG A 3 4.89 -15.17 -5.07
N PRO A 4 5.71 -14.12 -5.17
CA PRO A 4 7.04 -14.16 -4.57
C PRO A 4 6.88 -14.35 -3.05
N SER A 5 7.58 -15.34 -2.49
CA SER A 5 7.66 -15.47 -1.03
C SER A 5 8.46 -14.31 -0.48
N LEU A 6 7.90 -13.59 0.50
CA LEU A 6 8.52 -12.41 1.13
C LEU A 6 8.67 -12.66 2.64
N PRO A 7 9.61 -13.55 3.04
CA PRO A 7 9.72 -14.00 4.43
C PRO A 7 10.26 -12.93 5.38
N THR A 8 10.75 -11.80 4.85
CA THR A 8 11.27 -10.69 5.67
C THR A 8 10.70 -9.36 5.21
N THR A 9 10.60 -8.41 6.14
CA THR A 9 10.23 -7.01 5.85
C THR A 9 11.15 -6.41 4.78
N GLU A 10 12.46 -6.66 4.86
CA GLU A 10 13.43 -6.21 3.86
C GLU A 10 13.09 -6.73 2.45
N SER A 11 12.76 -8.02 2.34
CA SER A 11 12.37 -8.63 1.07
C SER A 11 11.13 -7.95 0.49
N ALA A 12 10.16 -7.60 1.35
CA ALA A 12 8.95 -6.90 0.94
C ALA A 12 9.19 -5.46 0.50
N VAL A 13 9.99 -4.70 1.25
CA VAL A 13 10.41 -3.34 0.87
C VAL A 13 11.14 -3.37 -0.47
N ARG A 14 12.04 -4.34 -0.69
CA ARG A 14 12.75 -4.50 -1.97
C ARG A 14 11.78 -4.79 -3.11
N ALA A 15 10.76 -5.63 -2.89
CA ALA A 15 9.73 -5.91 -3.89
C ALA A 15 8.90 -4.65 -4.23
N VAL A 16 8.55 -3.83 -3.23
CA VAL A 16 7.86 -2.54 -3.45
C VAL A 16 8.74 -1.57 -4.24
N ARG A 17 10.02 -1.44 -3.89
CA ARG A 17 10.98 -0.61 -4.64
C ARG A 17 11.09 -1.04 -6.10
N ALA A 18 11.07 -2.35 -6.38
CA ALA A 18 11.08 -2.86 -7.75
C ALA A 18 9.83 -2.45 -8.53
N VAL A 19 8.64 -2.54 -7.92
CA VAL A 19 7.39 -2.05 -8.56
C VAL A 19 7.44 -0.54 -8.75
N ALA A 20 7.93 0.21 -7.77
CA ALA A 20 8.05 1.66 -7.92
C ALA A 20 8.95 2.06 -9.10
N ALA A 21 10.09 1.38 -9.27
CA ALA A 21 10.98 1.58 -10.41
C ALA A 21 10.29 1.22 -11.74
N GLU A 22 9.53 0.11 -11.77
CA GLU A 22 8.75 -0.34 -12.94
C GLU A 22 7.77 0.76 -13.44
N TYR A 23 7.14 1.49 -12.51
CA TYR A 23 6.16 2.55 -12.83
C TYR A 23 6.69 3.98 -12.69
N GLY A 24 8.01 4.16 -12.53
CA GLY A 24 8.64 5.48 -12.40
C GLY A 24 8.16 6.31 -11.20
N ARG A 25 7.89 5.65 -10.06
CA ARG A 25 7.39 6.29 -8.83
C ARG A 25 8.54 6.66 -7.89
N ALA A 26 8.44 7.86 -7.30
CA ALA A 26 9.31 8.26 -6.21
C ALA A 26 8.98 7.43 -4.96
N VAL A 27 10.01 7.01 -4.23
CA VAL A 27 9.85 6.16 -3.03
C VAL A 27 10.57 6.81 -1.86
N ALA A 28 9.85 7.00 -0.76
CA ALA A 28 10.41 7.21 0.56
C ALA A 28 10.18 5.95 1.39
N VAL A 29 11.18 5.56 2.20
CA VAL A 29 11.07 4.42 3.11
C VAL A 29 11.50 4.88 4.49
N GLU A 30 10.68 4.57 5.48
CA GLU A 30 10.94 4.74 6.89
C GLU A 30 10.95 3.34 7.53
N GLU A 31 12.05 3.03 8.21
CA GLU A 31 12.25 1.78 8.95
C GLU A 31 12.26 2.13 10.44
N ASP A 32 11.72 1.26 11.31
CA ASP A 32 11.62 1.44 12.78
C ASP A 32 10.42 2.27 13.30
N ILE A 33 9.18 1.81 13.01
CA ILE A 33 7.95 2.37 13.62
C ILE A 33 7.62 1.60 14.90
N GLY A 34 8.40 1.81 15.95
CA GLY A 34 8.09 1.30 17.30
C GLY A 34 7.00 2.13 17.99
N ALA A 35 5.82 1.56 18.17
CA ALA A 35 4.85 1.79 19.26
C ALA A 35 4.56 3.24 19.75
N ASP A 36 4.57 4.26 18.90
CA ASP A 36 3.71 5.44 19.03
C ASP A 36 3.92 6.29 17.77
N LEU A 37 2.84 6.71 17.12
CA LEU A 37 2.73 7.88 16.23
C LEU A 37 1.47 7.71 15.38
N THR A 38 0.33 7.88 16.06
CA THR A 38 -0.83 8.43 15.39
C THR A 38 -0.57 9.91 15.13
N SER A 39 -0.90 10.34 13.91
CA SER A 39 -1.11 11.74 13.49
C SER A 39 0.09 12.51 12.90
N ARG A 40 -0.18 13.00 11.67
CA ARG A 40 0.40 14.15 10.94
C ARG A 40 1.66 13.91 10.09
N ARG A 41 1.39 13.61 8.81
CA ARG A 41 1.87 14.36 7.63
C ARG A 41 2.95 15.41 7.95
N THR A 42 4.24 15.12 7.71
CA THR A 42 5.26 16.07 7.22
C THR A 42 6.53 15.29 6.86
N SER A 43 7.05 15.51 5.64
CA SER A 43 8.41 15.16 5.22
C SER A 43 9.47 15.58 6.25
N ALA A 44 10.32 14.67 6.74
CA ALA A 44 11.73 14.87 7.09
C ALA A 44 12.32 13.65 7.85
N ALA A 45 13.57 13.34 7.54
CA ALA A 45 14.35 12.18 8.01
C ALA A 45 14.83 12.24 9.47
N LEU A 46 15.35 11.09 9.93
CA LEU A 46 16.37 10.82 10.97
C LEU A 46 15.85 9.97 12.13
N PHE A 47 16.34 8.73 12.25
CA PHE A 47 17.05 8.13 13.40
C PHE A 47 17.03 6.59 13.23
N THR A 48 18.20 5.97 13.34
CA THR A 48 18.39 4.52 13.20
C THR A 48 18.86 3.98 14.55
N VAL A 49 18.12 3.06 15.16
CA VAL A 49 18.59 2.25 16.30
C VAL A 49 18.68 0.80 15.85
N LEU A 50 19.89 0.24 15.81
CA LEU A 50 20.14 -1.16 15.45
C LEU A 50 20.15 -2.01 16.74
N ASP A 51 19.44 -3.15 16.73
CA ASP A 51 19.56 -4.17 17.79
C ASP A 51 20.89 -4.96 17.62
N PRO A 52 21.62 -5.23 18.71
CA PRO A 52 22.93 -5.88 18.71
C PRO A 52 23.02 -7.31 18.11
N ASN A 53 21.91 -7.98 17.77
CA ASN A 53 21.92 -9.33 17.19
C ASN A 53 21.63 -9.43 15.67
N GLY A 54 21.50 -8.30 14.94
CA GLY A 54 21.46 -8.32 13.47
C GLY A 54 20.24 -8.98 12.81
N SER A 55 19.18 -9.25 13.57
CA SER A 55 17.86 -9.62 13.07
C SER A 55 16.90 -8.49 13.42
N LEU A 56 16.21 -7.88 12.45
CA LEU A 56 15.25 -6.80 12.70
C LEU A 56 13.85 -7.39 13.00
N PRO A 57 13.23 -7.07 14.15
CA PRO A 57 11.83 -7.39 14.40
C PRO A 57 10.79 -6.37 13.87
N HIS A 58 11.15 -5.30 13.15
CA HIS A 58 10.34 -4.08 13.22
C HIS A 58 9.66 -3.65 11.91
N GLU A 59 8.47 -3.05 12.06
CA GLU A 59 7.60 -2.53 11.02
C GLU A 59 8.34 -1.61 10.04
N ALA A 60 7.94 -1.61 8.77
CA ALA A 60 8.47 -0.69 7.76
C ALA A 60 7.33 0.05 7.06
N TYR A 61 7.54 1.34 6.80
CA TYR A 61 6.62 2.16 6.01
C TYR A 61 7.27 2.61 4.71
N VAL A 62 6.53 2.44 3.62
CA VAL A 62 6.94 2.83 2.27
C VAL A 62 5.90 3.78 1.70
N GLU A 63 6.32 4.99 1.38
CA GLU A 63 5.49 5.97 0.69
C GLU A 63 5.90 6.03 -0.79
N LEU A 64 4.94 5.80 -1.67
CA LEU A 64 5.06 5.94 -3.10
C LEU A 64 4.36 7.22 -3.54
N GLY A 65 5.16 8.18 -3.98
CA GLY A 65 4.70 9.50 -4.38
C GLY A 65 4.06 9.53 -5.77
N GLY A 66 3.33 10.63 -6.02
CA GLY A 66 2.65 10.89 -7.28
C GLY A 66 1.15 10.70 -7.19
N VAL A 67 0.52 10.49 -8.34
CA VAL A 67 -0.92 10.24 -8.45
C VAL A 67 -1.12 8.87 -9.11
N PRO A 68 -1.76 7.89 -8.43
CA PRO A 68 -2.23 7.97 -7.04
C PRO A 68 -1.08 7.96 -6.03
N SER A 69 -1.29 8.60 -4.88
CA SER A 69 -0.42 8.48 -3.70
C SER A 69 -0.71 7.15 -3.00
N VAL A 70 0.32 6.36 -2.71
CA VAL A 70 0.18 5.07 -2.03
C VAL A 70 1.14 4.95 -0.84
N GLY A 71 0.62 4.59 0.32
CA GLY A 71 1.41 4.20 1.49
C GLY A 71 1.32 2.69 1.73
N VAL A 72 2.40 2.07 2.18
CA VAL A 72 2.45 0.65 2.53
C VAL A 72 3.14 0.52 3.88
N ARG A 73 2.47 -0.04 4.88
CA ARG A 73 3.06 -0.41 6.16
C ARG A 73 3.14 -1.93 6.25
N PHE A 74 4.30 -2.46 6.56
CA PHE A 74 4.52 -3.89 6.78
C PHE A 74 4.60 -4.18 8.28
N PHE A 75 3.91 -5.22 8.71
CA PHE A 75 3.92 -5.72 10.08
C PHE A 75 4.76 -7.00 10.16
N PRO A 76 5.32 -7.34 11.34
CA PRO A 76 6.12 -8.55 11.50
C PRO A 76 5.32 -9.84 11.25
N GLU A 77 4.01 -9.86 11.49
CA GLU A 77 3.11 -11.01 11.36
C GLU A 77 2.69 -11.35 9.90
N ASP A 78 3.51 -10.98 8.91
CA ASP A 78 3.30 -11.22 7.47
C ASP A 78 2.13 -10.48 6.80
N ASP A 79 1.44 -9.59 7.52
CA ASP A 79 0.42 -8.70 6.95
C ASP A 79 0.97 -7.29 6.63
N ALA A 80 0.23 -6.58 5.79
CA ALA A 80 0.54 -5.22 5.38
C ALA A 80 -0.72 -4.35 5.31
N HIS A 81 -0.59 -3.10 5.76
CA HIS A 81 -1.60 -2.07 5.56
C HIS A 81 -1.25 -1.26 4.32
N VAL A 82 -2.14 -1.20 3.34
CA VAL A 82 -1.96 -0.40 2.13
C VAL A 82 -2.96 0.75 2.14
N THR A 83 -2.47 1.98 1.96
CA THR A 83 -3.31 3.17 1.85
C THR A 83 -3.22 3.72 0.43
N VAL A 84 -4.34 3.78 -0.29
CA VAL A 84 -4.41 4.38 -1.64
C VAL A 84 -5.26 5.64 -1.60
N GLU A 85 -4.68 6.81 -1.84
CA GLU A 85 -5.41 8.09 -1.82
C GLU A 85 -6.21 8.30 -0.51
N GLY A 86 -5.67 7.82 0.62
CA GLY A 86 -6.32 7.87 1.94
C GLY A 86 -7.33 6.75 2.22
N ILE A 87 -7.53 5.80 1.30
CA ILE A 87 -8.37 4.61 1.51
C ILE A 87 -7.49 3.48 2.04
N GLU A 88 -7.79 2.99 3.23
CA GLU A 88 -7.00 2.00 3.96
C GLU A 88 -7.48 0.58 3.67
N PHE A 89 -6.54 -0.31 3.32
CA PHE A 89 -6.70 -1.75 3.21
C PHE A 89 -5.82 -2.38 4.30
N LEU A 90 -6.44 -2.88 5.37
CA LEU A 90 -5.71 -3.29 6.58
C LEU A 90 -5.17 -4.73 6.50
N ASP A 91 -5.83 -5.62 5.76
CA ASP A 91 -5.50 -7.05 5.78
C ASP A 91 -4.94 -7.52 4.41
N VAL A 92 -3.87 -6.88 3.94
CA VAL A 92 -3.20 -7.28 2.68
C VAL A 92 -2.00 -8.17 3.01
N PRO A 93 -1.97 -9.45 2.63
CA PRO A 93 -0.80 -10.29 2.81
C PRO A 93 0.43 -9.66 2.15
N ARG A 94 1.57 -9.77 2.81
CA ARG A 94 2.82 -9.17 2.34
C ARG A 94 3.16 -9.61 0.91
N GLU A 95 2.94 -10.88 0.54
CA GLU A 95 3.16 -11.37 -0.82
C GLU A 95 2.20 -10.81 -1.88
N SER A 96 1.04 -10.29 -1.46
CA SER A 96 0.04 -9.67 -2.33
C SER A 96 0.37 -8.22 -2.65
N VAL A 97 1.14 -7.53 -1.80
CA VAL A 97 1.45 -6.10 -1.97
C VAL A 97 2.05 -5.76 -3.35
N PRO A 98 3.04 -6.48 -3.89
CA PRO A 98 3.57 -6.15 -5.21
C PRO A 98 2.52 -6.28 -6.33
N ALA A 99 1.64 -7.28 -6.24
CA ALA A 99 0.56 -7.45 -7.20
C ALA A 99 -0.51 -6.35 -7.06
N PHE A 100 -0.80 -5.95 -5.82
CA PHE A 100 -1.70 -4.85 -5.51
C PHE A 100 -1.20 -3.53 -6.12
N LEU A 101 0.07 -3.20 -5.89
CA LEU A 101 0.67 -1.99 -6.46
C LEU A 101 0.65 -2.00 -7.99
N ARG A 102 0.95 -3.16 -8.62
CA ARG A 102 0.83 -3.31 -10.08
C ARG A 102 -0.60 -3.10 -10.58
N SER A 103 -1.60 -3.57 -9.85
CA SER A 103 -3.00 -3.36 -10.21
C SER A 103 -3.40 -1.88 -10.16
N VAL A 104 -2.97 -1.18 -9.10
CA VAL A 104 -3.23 0.26 -8.93
C VAL A 104 -2.52 1.09 -10.01
N TYR A 105 -1.20 0.92 -10.19
CA TYR A 105 -0.43 1.72 -11.15
C TYR A 105 -0.62 1.28 -12.60
N GLY A 106 -0.95 0.02 -12.84
CA GLY A 106 -1.30 -0.52 -14.15
C GLY A 106 -2.70 -0.15 -14.64
N GLY A 107 -3.49 0.60 -13.84
CA GLY A 107 -4.82 1.06 -14.24
C GLY A 107 -5.90 -0.03 -14.22
N LEU A 108 -5.66 -1.14 -13.52
CA LEU A 108 -6.64 -2.19 -13.33
C LEU A 108 -7.64 -1.86 -12.24
N ALA A 109 -7.23 -1.09 -11.22
CA ALA A 109 -8.12 -0.62 -10.16
C ALA A 109 -9.24 0.30 -10.70
N TRP A 110 -10.42 0.21 -10.09
CA TRP A 110 -11.57 1.05 -10.45
C TRP A 110 -12.43 1.41 -9.24
N VAL A 111 -13.16 2.51 -9.31
CA VAL A 111 -14.19 2.84 -8.33
C VAL A 111 -15.53 2.35 -8.83
N ARG A 112 -16.18 1.48 -8.05
CA ARG A 112 -17.54 1.00 -8.31
C ARG A 112 -18.54 1.83 -7.52
N GLY A 113 -19.48 2.47 -8.22
CA GLY A 113 -20.64 3.10 -7.60
C GLY A 113 -21.80 2.13 -7.40
N ARG A 114 -22.62 2.36 -6.38
CA ARG A 114 -23.95 1.76 -6.23
C ARG A 114 -24.94 2.86 -5.86
N PHE A 115 -26.08 2.88 -6.55
CA PHE A 115 -27.12 3.89 -6.33
C PHE A 115 -28.00 3.59 -5.11
N PHE A 116 -28.22 2.31 -4.76
CA PHE A 116 -29.06 1.95 -3.61
C PHE A 116 -28.62 0.65 -2.89
N PRO A 117 -28.21 0.72 -1.60
CA PRO A 117 -27.90 1.94 -0.86
C PRO A 117 -26.72 2.70 -1.50
N PRO A 118 -26.66 4.04 -1.39
CA PRO A 118 -25.60 4.83 -2.00
C PRO A 118 -24.25 4.50 -1.38
N GLY A 119 -23.28 4.21 -2.24
CA GLY A 119 -21.92 3.92 -1.82
C GLY A 119 -20.97 3.86 -3.00
N GLN A 120 -19.70 4.08 -2.71
CA GLN A 120 -18.61 3.93 -3.66
C GLN A 120 -17.55 3.04 -3.01
N TRP A 121 -16.95 2.17 -3.81
CA TRP A 121 -15.89 1.28 -3.36
C TRP A 121 -14.73 1.33 -4.34
N LEU A 122 -13.51 1.48 -3.84
CA LEU A 122 -12.31 1.25 -4.62
C LEU A 122 -12.11 -0.27 -4.70
N VAL A 123 -12.04 -0.79 -5.92
CA VAL A 123 -11.84 -2.19 -6.23
C VAL A 123 -10.46 -2.36 -6.85
N VAL A 124 -9.64 -3.25 -6.27
CA VAL A 124 -8.29 -3.55 -6.74
C VAL A 124 -8.20 -5.05 -7.03
N PRO A 125 -8.29 -5.47 -8.31
CA PRO A 125 -8.20 -6.87 -8.69
C PRO A 125 -6.73 -7.32 -8.67
N LEU A 126 -6.45 -8.51 -8.14
CA LEU A 126 -5.13 -9.13 -8.22
C LEU A 126 -5.15 -10.30 -9.21
N PRO A 127 -3.99 -10.68 -9.78
CA PRO A 127 -3.86 -11.94 -10.51
C PRO A 127 -4.24 -13.14 -9.63
N GLY A 128 -5.08 -14.03 -10.16
CA GLY A 128 -5.55 -15.21 -9.43
C GLY A 128 -6.92 -15.07 -8.76
N ASP A 129 -7.76 -14.15 -9.25
CA ASP A 129 -9.16 -13.96 -8.86
C ASP A 129 -9.38 -13.40 -7.43
N GLU A 130 -8.30 -12.99 -6.76
CA GLU A 130 -8.38 -12.22 -5.52
C GLU A 130 -8.71 -10.75 -5.83
N THR A 131 -9.58 -10.14 -5.04
CA THR A 131 -9.98 -8.75 -5.23
C THR A 131 -10.13 -8.07 -3.88
N TYR A 132 -9.43 -6.96 -3.69
CA TYR A 132 -9.59 -6.09 -2.53
C TYR A 132 -10.63 -5.02 -2.83
N ARG A 133 -11.51 -4.74 -1.86
CA ARG A 133 -12.56 -3.75 -2.03
C ARG A 133 -12.80 -2.99 -0.74
N GLU A 134 -12.54 -1.68 -0.78
CA GLU A 134 -12.75 -0.81 0.37
C GLU A 134 -13.66 0.36 0.07
N ARG A 135 -14.36 0.83 1.10
CA ARG A 135 -15.34 1.91 0.97
C ARG A 135 -14.62 3.23 0.75
N VAL A 136 -15.02 3.95 -0.29
CA VAL A 136 -14.56 5.32 -0.53
C VAL A 136 -15.36 6.27 0.35
N GLY A 137 -14.66 7.23 0.96
CA GLY A 137 -15.27 8.32 1.71
C GLY A 137 -16.13 9.24 0.83
N VAL A 138 -16.66 10.30 1.45
CA VAL A 138 -17.60 11.22 0.76
C VAL A 138 -16.92 12.07 -0.33
N ALA A 139 -15.62 12.33 -0.19
CA ALA A 139 -14.85 13.12 -1.15
C ALA A 139 -13.97 12.22 -2.02
N LEU A 140 -14.18 12.28 -3.34
CA LEU A 140 -13.28 11.64 -4.31
C LEU A 140 -12.08 12.55 -4.57
N THR A 141 -10.89 11.99 -4.47
CA THR A 141 -9.70 12.64 -5.03
C THR A 141 -9.80 12.66 -6.57
N PRO A 142 -9.06 13.55 -7.26
CA PRO A 142 -9.09 13.60 -8.72
C PRO A 142 -8.77 12.26 -9.39
N TRP A 143 -7.89 11.46 -8.79
CA TRP A 143 -7.58 10.12 -9.31
C TRP A 143 -8.78 9.17 -9.16
N LEU A 144 -9.40 9.13 -7.98
CA LEU A 144 -10.58 8.28 -7.72
C LEU A 144 -11.73 8.62 -8.67
N ALA A 145 -12.00 9.91 -8.89
CA ALA A 145 -13.03 10.38 -9.81
C ALA A 145 -12.78 9.92 -11.25
N ARG A 146 -11.52 9.87 -11.69
CA ARG A 146 -11.12 9.46 -13.04
C ARG A 146 -11.31 7.96 -13.30
N ILE A 147 -11.25 7.13 -12.26
CA ILE A 147 -11.36 5.66 -12.38
C ILE A 147 -12.75 5.14 -11.99
N VAL A 148 -13.74 6.02 -11.84
CA VAL A 148 -15.14 5.62 -11.61
C VAL A 148 -15.67 4.85 -12.82
N ARG A 149 -16.25 3.68 -12.55
CA ARG A 149 -17.03 2.90 -13.50
C ARG A 149 -18.48 2.87 -13.00
N GLY A 150 -19.39 3.37 -13.83
CA GLY A 150 -20.84 3.36 -13.62
C GLY A 150 -21.46 2.01 -13.93
#